data_AF-A0A1W9S0K1-F1
#
_entry.id   AF-A0A1W9S0K1-F1
#
_cell.length_a   1.000
_cell.length_b   1.000
_cell.length_c   1.000
_cell.angle_alpha   90.00
_cell.angle_beta   90.00
_cell.angle_gamma   90.00
#
_symmetry.space_group_name_H-M   'P 1'
#
loop_
_entity.id
_entity.type
_entity.pdbx_description
1 polymer ?
#
loop_
_entity_poly.entity_id
_entity_poly.type
_entity_poly.pdbx_seq_one_letter_code
_entity_poly.pdbx_strand_id
1 'polypeptide(L)'
;ADYVDYTGEFEANYTATISLNGEEIDSFAITRDDLLSGGRLMRFAGDELKKGDNKVVVNLTGEGRLYSSYQLTYYTPGENIKAVDNGIVVERTYVKDEEMGFEHSTMEGEKFTCYLTMKVSEPVDYVMLEDFLPAGCEFEEDIEFQRGYLYGWGDYYSYYYWYLPYTFEARDDRAVFFFTHLNEGEYRFAYKLRAETPGVFHTMPAVAYAMYSPDFGGSSNEVHLKIAKKRAD
;
A
#
# COMPACT_ATOMS: atom_id res chain seq x y z
N ALA A 1 -11.02 17.92 28.04
CA ALA A 1 -10.61 19.23 28.57
C ALA A 1 -9.44 19.05 29.54
N ASP A 2 -9.58 18.19 30.55
CA ASP A 2 -8.60 17.99 31.64
C ASP A 2 -7.16 17.60 31.22
N TYR A 3 -6.95 16.96 30.06
CA TYR A 3 -5.60 16.60 29.58
C TYR A 3 -4.80 17.80 29.05
N VAL A 4 -5.46 18.75 28.40
CA VAL A 4 -4.84 19.93 27.76
C VAL A 4 -4.44 20.96 28.83
N ASP A 5 -5.25 21.10 29.88
CA ASP A 5 -4.93 21.92 31.06
C ASP A 5 -3.76 21.34 31.86
N TYR A 6 -3.67 20.02 32.02
CA TYR A 6 -2.59 19.36 32.77
C TYR A 6 -1.24 19.39 32.03
N THR A 7 -1.25 19.42 30.70
CA THR A 7 -0.04 19.44 29.87
C THR A 7 0.53 20.84 29.63
N GLY A 8 -0.17 21.90 30.05
CA GLY A 8 0.23 23.29 29.84
C GLY A 8 0.06 23.78 28.40
N GLU A 9 -0.69 23.06 27.57
CA GLU A 9 -0.86 23.39 26.14
C GLU A 9 -1.60 24.71 25.90
N PHE A 10 -2.30 25.24 26.91
CA PHE A 10 -2.93 26.56 26.88
C PHE A 10 -1.98 27.75 27.09
N GLU A 11 -0.73 27.50 27.47
CA GLU A 11 0.28 28.55 27.69
C GLU A 11 1.25 28.68 26.51
N ALA A 12 0.81 28.31 25.31
CA ALA A 12 1.63 28.43 24.10
C ALA A 12 2.07 29.89 23.90
N ASN A 13 3.38 30.06 23.76
CA ASN A 13 4.04 31.30 23.40
C ASN A 13 5.34 30.95 22.69
N TYR A 14 5.24 30.62 21.41
CA TYR A 14 6.38 30.25 20.58
C TYR A 14 6.28 30.86 19.19
N THR A 15 7.44 31.00 18.56
CA THR A 15 7.54 31.24 17.11
C THR A 15 7.96 29.94 16.44
N ALA A 16 7.19 29.51 15.44
CA ALA A 16 7.54 28.40 14.57
C ALA A 16 8.08 28.96 13.25
N THR A 17 9.28 28.52 12.89
CA THR A 17 9.91 28.86 11.61
C THR A 17 10.08 27.59 10.80
N ILE A 18 9.58 27.59 9.57
CA ILE A 18 9.61 26.44 8.67
C ILE A 18 10.52 26.77 7.50
N SER A 19 11.44 25.87 7.21
CA SER A 19 12.33 25.98 6.05
C SER A 19 12.30 24.73 5.21
N LEU A 20 12.38 24.92 3.89
CA LEU A 20 12.53 23.86 2.91
C LEU A 20 13.90 24.04 2.26
N ASN A 21 14.72 23.00 2.30
CA ASN A 21 16.02 22.97 1.65
C ASN A 21 16.97 24.11 2.07
N GLY A 22 16.79 24.63 3.28
CA GLY A 22 17.57 25.72 3.87
C GLY A 22 16.99 27.12 3.62
N GLU A 23 15.96 27.26 2.81
CA GLU A 23 15.23 28.52 2.59
C GLU A 23 14.05 28.61 3.55
N GLU A 24 13.93 29.73 4.26
CA GLU A 24 12.78 30.01 5.12
C GLU A 24 11.53 30.20 4.26
N ILE A 25 10.51 29.39 4.51
CA ILE A 25 9.24 29.43 3.79
C ILE A 25 8.24 30.30 4.54
N ASP A 26 8.19 30.15 5.86
CA ASP A 26 7.24 30.87 6.70
C ASP A 26 7.74 30.94 8.14
N SER A 27 7.27 31.96 8.86
CA SER A 27 7.57 32.19 10.26
C SER A 27 6.38 32.86 10.94
N PHE A 28 5.82 32.20 11.95
CA PHE A 28 4.63 32.68 12.64
C PHE A 28 4.71 32.47 14.15
N ALA A 29 4.15 33.42 14.89
CA ALA A 29 3.98 33.32 16.32
C ALA A 29 2.64 32.62 16.64
N ILE A 30 2.66 31.77 17.67
CA ILE A 30 1.48 31.17 18.28
C ILE A 30 1.46 31.61 19.74
N THR A 31 0.36 32.25 20.12
CA THR A 31 0.05 32.59 21.49
C THR A 31 -1.16 31.77 21.97
N ARG A 32 -1.52 31.92 23.25
CA ARG A 32 -2.74 31.35 23.83
C ARG A 32 -4.00 31.66 23.00
N ASP A 33 -4.09 32.85 22.45
CA ASP A 33 -5.27 33.29 21.69
C ASP A 33 -5.37 32.59 20.31
N ASP A 34 -4.26 32.04 19.81
CA ASP A 34 -4.16 31.42 18.49
C ASP A 34 -4.40 29.91 18.48
N LEU A 35 -4.48 29.26 19.65
CA LEU A 35 -4.55 27.79 19.79
C LEU A 35 -5.75 27.16 19.06
N LEU A 36 -6.83 27.93 18.84
CA LEU A 36 -8.04 27.50 18.15
C LEU A 36 -8.20 28.13 16.76
N SER A 37 -7.22 28.90 16.30
CA SER A 37 -7.30 29.66 15.03
C SER A 37 -7.15 28.80 13.76
N GLY A 38 -6.97 27.49 13.92
CA GLY A 38 -6.76 26.53 12.82
C GLY A 38 -5.28 26.33 12.48
N GLY A 39 -4.96 25.20 11.85
CA GLY A 39 -3.58 24.85 11.49
C GLY A 39 -3.05 25.61 10.28
N ARG A 40 -1.73 25.52 10.05
CA ARG A 40 -1.06 26.00 8.85
C ARG A 40 -0.90 24.83 7.87
N LEU A 41 -1.40 24.97 6.65
CA LEU A 41 -1.20 24.01 5.57
C LEU A 41 -0.21 24.57 4.56
N MET A 42 0.86 23.84 4.29
CA MET A 42 1.84 24.17 3.27
C MET A 42 1.88 23.05 2.24
N ARG A 43 1.99 23.42 0.96
CA ARG A 43 2.11 22.48 -0.16
C ARG A 43 3.27 22.92 -1.02
N PHE A 44 4.17 21.98 -1.30
CA PHE A 44 5.32 22.17 -2.16
C PHE A 44 5.20 21.21 -3.33
N ALA A 45 5.39 21.70 -4.56
CA ALA A 45 5.31 20.87 -5.75
C ALA A 45 6.26 21.34 -6.86
N GLY A 46 6.58 20.42 -7.78
CA GLY A 46 7.36 20.75 -8.97
C GLY A 46 8.72 21.36 -8.62
N ASP A 47 8.98 22.55 -9.16
CA ASP A 47 10.28 23.23 -9.10
C ASP A 47 10.65 23.73 -7.69
N GLU A 48 9.71 23.73 -6.74
CA GLU A 48 9.98 24.00 -5.32
C GLU A 48 10.77 22.86 -4.65
N LEU A 49 10.66 21.65 -5.21
CA LEU A 49 11.31 20.45 -4.71
C LEU A 49 12.51 20.08 -5.57
N LYS A 50 13.59 19.66 -4.91
CA LYS A 50 14.76 19.12 -5.58
C LYS A 50 14.51 17.67 -5.97
N LYS A 51 15.11 17.21 -7.06
CA LYS A 51 15.16 15.77 -7.36
C LYS A 51 15.97 15.07 -6.25
N GLY A 52 15.38 14.04 -5.64
CA GLY A 52 16.00 13.31 -4.52
C GLY A 52 15.66 13.94 -3.18
N ASP A 53 16.67 14.13 -2.34
CA ASP A 53 16.48 14.54 -0.95
C ASP A 53 15.96 15.98 -0.83
N ASN A 54 14.83 16.12 -0.13
CA ASN A 54 14.28 17.39 0.31
C ASN A 54 14.26 17.42 1.83
N LYS A 55 14.68 18.53 2.42
CA LYS A 55 14.76 18.67 3.88
C LYS A 55 13.78 19.74 4.36
N VAL A 56 12.76 19.33 5.10
CA VAL A 56 11.89 20.23 5.86
C VAL A 56 12.44 20.35 7.27
N VAL A 57 12.65 21.58 7.76
CA VAL A 57 13.06 21.84 9.13
C VAL A 57 12.06 22.77 9.77
N VAL A 58 11.54 22.36 10.92
CA VAL A 58 10.65 23.17 11.77
C VAL A 58 11.40 23.50 13.05
N ASN A 59 11.67 24.78 13.27
CA ASN A 59 12.29 25.28 14.49
C ASN A 59 11.24 25.95 15.35
N LEU A 60 11.10 25.51 16.60
CA LEU A 60 10.34 26.23 17.61
C LEU A 60 11.28 27.02 18.50
N THR A 61 10.94 28.30 18.71
CA THR A 61 11.59 29.17 19.69
C THR A 61 10.54 29.69 20.66
N GLY A 62 10.66 29.37 21.95
CA GLY A 62 9.70 29.71 22.99
C GLY A 62 9.13 28.47 23.68
N GLU A 63 7.99 28.63 24.36
CA GLU A 63 7.34 27.56 25.12
C GLU A 63 6.02 27.13 24.47
N GLY A 64 5.80 25.82 24.36
CA GLY A 64 4.58 25.24 23.83
C GLY A 64 4.84 24.00 23.00
N ARG A 65 3.77 23.51 22.35
CA ARG A 65 3.81 22.31 21.50
C ARG A 65 3.26 22.64 20.12
N LEU A 66 3.94 22.12 19.10
CA LEU A 66 3.46 22.12 17.72
C LEU A 66 3.20 20.68 17.29
N TYR A 67 1.99 20.42 16.84
CA TYR A 67 1.63 19.18 16.18
C TYR A 67 1.72 19.39 14.67
N SER A 68 2.48 18.56 13.98
CA SER A 68 2.69 18.65 12.53
C SER A 68 2.52 17.28 11.88
N SER A 69 1.81 17.22 10.76
CA SER A 69 1.75 16.06 9.87
C SER A 69 2.38 16.40 8.51
N TYR A 70 3.01 15.41 7.89
CA TYR A 70 3.67 15.56 6.60
C TYR A 70 3.19 14.45 5.68
N GLN A 71 2.81 14.81 4.46
CA GLN A 71 2.43 13.87 3.41
C GLN A 71 3.29 14.14 2.18
N LEU A 72 3.91 13.08 1.64
CA LEU A 72 4.74 13.14 0.44
C LEU A 72 4.21 12.19 -0.62
N THR A 73 3.99 12.70 -1.82
CA THR A 73 3.71 11.89 -3.01
C THR A 73 4.84 12.06 -3.99
N TYR A 74 5.41 10.94 -4.45
CA TYR A 74 6.56 10.93 -5.34
C TYR A 74 6.51 9.71 -6.26
N TYR A 75 7.18 9.82 -7.40
CA TYR A 75 7.40 8.70 -8.32
C TYR A 75 8.88 8.36 -8.28
N THR A 76 9.21 7.08 -8.09
CA THR A 76 10.58 6.60 -8.22
C THR A 76 10.76 5.93 -9.57
N PRO A 77 11.90 6.13 -10.26
CA PRO A 77 12.32 5.25 -11.34
C PRO A 77 12.94 3.95 -10.79
N GLY A 78 12.68 3.63 -9.51
CA GLY A 78 13.37 2.57 -8.79
C GLY A 78 12.87 1.21 -9.26
N GLU A 79 13.79 0.35 -9.66
CA GLU A 79 13.53 -1.08 -9.82
C GLU A 79 13.72 -1.81 -8.49
N ASN A 80 13.13 -3.00 -8.37
CA ASN A 80 13.15 -3.84 -7.18
C ASN A 80 12.48 -3.17 -5.97
N ILE A 81 11.27 -2.64 -6.16
CA ILE A 81 10.48 -2.05 -5.09
C ILE A 81 10.32 -3.06 -3.95
N LYS A 82 10.71 -2.64 -2.74
CA LYS A 82 10.68 -3.48 -1.55
C LYS A 82 9.34 -3.40 -0.85
N ALA A 83 8.98 -4.51 -0.23
CA ALA A 83 7.83 -4.58 0.65
C ALA A 83 7.89 -3.50 1.74
N VAL A 84 6.73 -2.93 2.05
CA VAL A 84 6.55 -1.97 3.14
C VAL A 84 5.53 -2.56 4.09
N ASP A 85 5.81 -2.45 5.38
CA ASP A 85 4.92 -2.85 6.46
C ASP A 85 4.62 -1.61 7.30
N ASN A 86 3.33 -1.26 7.41
CA ASN A 86 2.83 -0.30 8.37
C ASN A 86 1.49 -0.80 8.96
N GLY A 87 1.50 -2.02 9.48
CA GLY A 87 0.34 -2.68 10.10
C GLY A 87 -0.31 -3.76 9.24
N ILE A 88 -0.02 -3.76 7.94
CA ILE A 88 -0.35 -4.87 7.04
C ILE A 88 0.90 -5.32 6.31
N VAL A 89 1.22 -6.62 6.39
CA VAL A 89 2.25 -7.26 5.56
C VAL A 89 1.56 -7.96 4.40
N VAL A 90 2.04 -7.74 3.18
CA VAL A 90 1.55 -8.43 1.97
C VAL A 90 2.69 -9.22 1.34
N GLU A 91 2.44 -10.50 1.09
CA GLU A 91 3.36 -11.40 0.38
C GLU A 91 2.65 -11.91 -0.87
N ARG A 92 3.35 -11.90 -2.01
CA ARG A 92 2.84 -12.39 -3.30
C ARG A 92 3.79 -13.42 -3.87
N THR A 93 3.23 -14.54 -4.29
CA THR A 93 3.98 -15.64 -4.91
C THR A 93 3.20 -16.18 -6.10
N TYR A 94 3.86 -16.36 -7.24
CA TYR A 94 3.28 -17.10 -8.36
C TYR A 94 3.67 -18.58 -8.25
N VAL A 95 2.80 -19.49 -8.66
CA VAL A 95 3.05 -20.94 -8.62
C VAL A 95 2.47 -21.60 -9.86
N LYS A 96 3.25 -22.50 -10.47
CA LYS A 96 2.85 -23.32 -11.62
C LYS A 96 2.69 -24.78 -11.18
N ASP A 97 1.60 -25.43 -11.58
CA ASP A 97 1.36 -26.88 -11.43
C ASP A 97 1.54 -27.45 -10.00
N GLU A 98 0.97 -26.81 -8.98
CA GLU A 98 1.02 -27.21 -7.53
C GLU A 98 2.43 -27.43 -6.94
N GLU A 99 3.50 -27.37 -7.74
CA GLU A 99 4.89 -27.43 -7.30
C GLU A 99 5.32 -26.04 -6.80
N MET A 100 5.59 -25.96 -5.50
CA MET A 100 6.17 -24.78 -4.85
C MET A 100 7.56 -24.48 -5.44
N GLY A 101 7.64 -23.46 -6.27
CA GLY A 101 8.92 -22.99 -6.83
C GLY A 101 8.74 -22.38 -8.20
N PHE A 102 8.17 -21.19 -8.28
CA PHE A 102 8.13 -20.47 -9.54
C PHE A 102 9.36 -19.58 -9.67
N GLU A 103 10.21 -19.87 -10.65
CA GLU A 103 11.38 -19.04 -10.99
C GLU A 103 10.99 -17.76 -11.74
N HIS A 104 9.85 -17.16 -11.39
CA HIS A 104 9.25 -16.02 -12.09
C HIS A 104 9.36 -16.12 -13.62
N SER A 105 9.18 -17.33 -14.16
CA SER A 105 9.38 -17.64 -15.57
C SER A 105 8.34 -18.64 -16.04
N THR A 106 7.69 -18.33 -17.15
CA THR A 106 6.64 -19.15 -17.77
C THR A 106 6.68 -19.04 -19.30
N MET A 107 5.86 -19.82 -20.00
CA MET A 107 5.70 -19.74 -21.45
C MET A 107 4.34 -19.14 -21.83
N GLU A 108 4.30 -18.51 -22.99
CA GLU A 108 3.06 -18.07 -23.64
C GLU A 108 2.02 -19.20 -23.70
N GLY A 109 0.79 -18.88 -23.27
CA GLY A 109 -0.35 -19.78 -23.15
C GLY A 109 -0.40 -20.61 -21.87
N GLU A 110 0.64 -20.58 -21.02
CA GLU A 110 0.64 -21.30 -19.75
C GLU A 110 -0.19 -20.58 -18.70
N LYS A 111 -0.73 -21.39 -17.79
CA LYS A 111 -1.55 -20.96 -16.67
C LYS A 111 -0.77 -21.11 -15.37
N PHE A 112 -0.95 -20.19 -14.46
CA PHE A 112 -0.33 -20.23 -13.13
C PHE A 112 -1.23 -19.53 -12.11
N THR A 113 -0.99 -19.82 -10.84
CA THR A 113 -1.74 -19.24 -9.74
C THR A 113 -0.95 -18.11 -9.10
N CYS A 114 -1.60 -16.98 -8.85
CA CYS A 114 -1.12 -15.98 -7.91
C CYS A 114 -1.62 -16.33 -6.51
N TYR A 115 -0.70 -16.41 -5.55
CA TYR A 115 -0.98 -16.55 -4.14
C TYR A 115 -0.64 -15.26 -3.42
N LEU A 116 -1.62 -14.75 -2.67
CA LEU A 116 -1.47 -13.58 -1.81
C LEU A 116 -1.66 -13.99 -0.36
N THR A 117 -0.71 -13.59 0.49
CA THR A 117 -0.83 -13.69 1.95
C THR A 117 -0.84 -12.28 2.51
N MET A 118 -1.85 -11.97 3.31
CA MET A 118 -1.99 -10.69 4.01
C MET A 118 -2.00 -10.95 5.50
N LYS A 119 -1.05 -10.37 6.24
CA LYS A 119 -1.00 -10.44 7.71
C LYS A 119 -1.36 -9.07 8.27
N VAL A 120 -2.38 -9.03 9.12
CA VAL A 120 -2.94 -7.82 9.71
C VAL A 120 -2.57 -7.79 11.19
N SER A 121 -1.96 -6.70 11.66
CA SER A 121 -1.42 -6.61 13.03
C SER A 121 -2.45 -6.27 14.10
N GLU A 122 -3.58 -5.68 13.73
CA GLU A 122 -4.67 -5.31 14.64
C GLU A 122 -6.00 -5.23 13.89
N PRO A 123 -7.16 -5.34 14.58
CA PRO A 123 -8.45 -5.22 13.93
C PRO A 123 -8.62 -3.89 13.18
N VAL A 124 -9.09 -3.95 11.93
CA VAL A 124 -9.19 -2.80 11.04
C VAL A 124 -10.42 -2.91 10.15
N ASP A 125 -11.09 -1.77 9.95
CA ASP A 125 -12.27 -1.66 9.09
C ASP A 125 -11.91 -1.15 7.70
N TYR A 126 -12.70 -1.56 6.71
CA TYR A 126 -12.66 -1.04 5.34
C TYR A 126 -11.26 -1.10 4.71
N VAL A 127 -10.77 -2.30 4.48
CA VAL A 127 -9.47 -2.54 3.85
C VAL A 127 -9.65 -2.84 2.37
N MET A 128 -8.81 -2.22 1.55
CA MET A 128 -8.63 -2.56 0.14
C MET A 128 -7.31 -3.31 -0.01
N LEU A 129 -7.31 -4.40 -0.76
CA LEU A 129 -6.11 -5.06 -1.27
C LEU A 129 -6.19 -5.03 -2.80
N GLU A 130 -5.25 -4.36 -3.44
CA GLU A 130 -5.10 -4.30 -4.90
C GLU A 130 -3.82 -5.04 -5.31
N ASP A 131 -3.95 -5.99 -6.23
CA ASP A 131 -2.82 -6.71 -6.80
C ASP A 131 -2.79 -6.53 -8.31
N PHE A 132 -1.81 -5.75 -8.77
CA PHE A 132 -1.64 -5.45 -10.19
C PHE A 132 -1.12 -6.66 -10.95
N LEU A 133 -1.75 -6.93 -12.09
CA LEU A 133 -1.34 -8.01 -12.97
C LEU A 133 -0.01 -7.65 -13.65
N PRO A 134 0.87 -8.64 -13.89
CA PRO A 134 1.95 -8.46 -14.84
C PRO A 134 1.37 -8.11 -16.22
N ALA A 135 1.89 -7.09 -16.89
CA ALA A 135 1.31 -6.58 -18.15
C ALA A 135 1.23 -7.60 -19.31
N GLY A 136 1.97 -8.71 -19.23
CA GLY A 136 1.89 -9.81 -20.19
C GLY A 136 0.88 -10.91 -19.84
N CYS A 137 0.06 -10.72 -18.81
CA CYS A 137 -0.86 -11.71 -18.28
C CYS A 137 -2.30 -11.21 -18.24
N GLU A 138 -3.24 -12.14 -18.32
CA GLU A 138 -4.67 -11.91 -18.12
C GLU A 138 -5.24 -12.91 -17.11
N PHE A 139 -6.43 -12.62 -16.56
CA PHE A 139 -7.16 -13.59 -15.75
C PHE A 139 -7.49 -14.86 -16.56
N GLU A 140 -7.35 -16.01 -15.91
CA GLU A 140 -7.83 -17.27 -16.47
C GLU A 140 -9.35 -17.39 -16.33
N GLU A 141 -10.08 -17.66 -17.43
CA GLU A 141 -11.54 -17.87 -17.41
C GLU A 141 -12.33 -16.65 -16.88
N ASP A 142 -13.61 -16.84 -16.53
CA ASP A 142 -14.50 -15.76 -16.09
C ASP A 142 -14.40 -15.46 -14.57
N ILE A 143 -15.07 -14.39 -14.16
CA ILE A 143 -15.06 -13.93 -12.77
C ILE A 143 -15.61 -14.96 -11.78
N GLU A 144 -16.57 -15.79 -12.17
CA GLU A 144 -17.19 -16.77 -11.27
C GLU A 144 -16.23 -17.94 -11.01
N PHE A 145 -15.45 -18.33 -12.02
CA PHE A 145 -14.33 -19.26 -11.83
C PHE A 145 -13.33 -18.72 -10.80
N GLN A 146 -12.92 -17.45 -10.95
CA GLN A 146 -11.96 -16.81 -10.04
C GLN A 146 -12.51 -16.72 -8.62
N ARG A 147 -13.78 -16.33 -8.46
CA ARG A 147 -14.45 -16.31 -7.17
C ARG A 147 -14.45 -17.70 -6.55
N GLY A 148 -14.83 -18.74 -7.30
CA GLY A 148 -14.77 -20.14 -6.86
C GLY A 148 -13.39 -20.56 -6.34
N TYR A 149 -12.32 -20.09 -6.98
CA TYR A 149 -10.95 -20.39 -6.60
C TYR A 149 -10.50 -19.67 -5.32
N LEU A 150 -11.03 -18.48 -5.04
CA LEU A 150 -10.81 -17.77 -3.76
C LEU A 150 -11.35 -18.54 -2.56
N TYR A 151 -12.46 -19.26 -2.71
CA TYR A 151 -13.00 -20.13 -1.67
C TYR A 151 -12.16 -21.42 -1.47
N GLY A 152 -11.23 -21.72 -2.38
CA GLY A 152 -10.66 -23.05 -2.61
C GLY A 152 -9.16 -23.21 -2.35
N TRP A 153 -8.47 -22.28 -1.67
CA TRP A 153 -7.19 -22.63 -1.04
C TRP A 153 -7.45 -23.80 -0.09
N GLY A 154 -7.05 -25.01 -0.48
CA GLY A 154 -7.45 -26.29 0.09
C GLY A 154 -6.97 -26.59 1.51
N ASP A 155 -7.03 -25.60 2.41
CA ASP A 155 -6.84 -25.76 3.83
C ASP A 155 -8.18 -25.51 4.57
N TYR A 156 -8.39 -26.33 5.60
CA TYR A 156 -9.55 -26.41 6.51
C TYR A 156 -10.10 -25.06 7.06
N TYR A 157 -9.39 -23.94 6.89
CA TYR A 157 -9.75 -22.61 7.37
C TYR A 157 -10.67 -21.80 6.44
N SER A 158 -10.85 -22.18 5.17
CA SER A 158 -11.75 -21.44 4.23
C SER A 158 -13.25 -21.57 4.57
N TYR A 159 -13.60 -22.38 5.58
CA TYR A 159 -14.98 -22.58 6.04
C TYR A 159 -15.60 -21.34 6.74
N TYR A 160 -14.77 -20.39 7.17
CA TYR A 160 -15.23 -19.21 7.90
C TYR A 160 -15.41 -18.02 6.96
N TYR A 161 -16.67 -17.67 6.70
CA TYR A 161 -17.11 -16.57 5.82
C TYR A 161 -16.44 -15.21 6.10
N TRP A 162 -15.86 -15.01 7.28
CA TRP A 162 -15.21 -13.76 7.71
C TRP A 162 -13.76 -13.60 7.23
N TYR A 163 -13.13 -14.62 6.64
CA TYR A 163 -11.80 -14.51 6.01
C TYR A 163 -11.86 -14.11 4.55
N LEU A 164 -13.05 -14.08 3.96
CA LEU A 164 -13.24 -13.82 2.55
C LEU A 164 -13.48 -12.33 2.29
N PRO A 165 -13.05 -11.83 1.12
CA PRO A 165 -13.40 -10.49 0.72
C PRO A 165 -14.93 -10.35 0.62
N TYR A 166 -15.44 -9.21 1.08
CA TYR A 166 -16.83 -8.82 0.85
C TYR A 166 -17.09 -8.67 -0.66
N THR A 167 -16.11 -8.17 -1.41
CA THR A 167 -16.18 -8.05 -2.86
C THR A 167 -14.83 -8.35 -3.50
N PHE A 168 -14.88 -9.08 -4.62
CA PHE A 168 -13.75 -9.31 -5.49
C PHE A 168 -14.07 -8.78 -6.89
N GLU A 169 -13.17 -7.98 -7.46
CA GLU A 169 -13.24 -7.53 -8.85
C GLU A 169 -11.99 -7.96 -9.61
N ALA A 170 -12.18 -8.69 -10.71
CA ALA A 170 -11.15 -8.91 -11.70
C ALA A 170 -11.24 -7.78 -12.74
N ARG A 171 -10.33 -6.81 -12.66
CA ARG A 171 -10.20 -5.73 -13.64
C ARG A 171 -9.18 -6.09 -14.70
N ASP A 172 -9.07 -5.27 -15.74
CA ASP A 172 -8.12 -5.49 -16.82
C ASP A 172 -6.66 -5.52 -16.32
N ASP A 173 -6.33 -4.64 -15.38
CA ASP A 173 -4.96 -4.42 -14.89
C ASP A 173 -4.70 -4.94 -13.47
N ARG A 174 -5.73 -5.34 -12.73
CA ARG A 174 -5.59 -5.76 -11.32
C ARG A 174 -6.71 -6.62 -10.77
N ALA A 175 -6.37 -7.41 -9.75
CA ALA A 175 -7.28 -8.03 -8.81
C ALA A 175 -7.58 -7.06 -7.66
N VAL A 176 -8.84 -6.85 -7.32
CA VAL A 176 -9.25 -5.97 -6.22
C VAL A 176 -10.06 -6.76 -5.20
N PHE A 177 -9.66 -6.66 -3.94
CA PHE A 177 -10.29 -7.32 -2.80
C PHE A 177 -10.72 -6.27 -1.79
N PHE A 178 -12.00 -6.25 -1.44
CA PHE A 178 -12.54 -5.34 -0.44
C PHE A 178 -13.04 -6.10 0.79
N PHE A 179 -12.63 -5.64 1.97
CA PHE A 179 -13.02 -6.19 3.26
C PHE A 179 -13.70 -5.12 4.11
N THR A 180 -14.88 -5.40 4.64
CA THR A 180 -15.56 -4.47 5.55
C THR A 180 -14.91 -4.43 6.93
N HIS A 181 -14.36 -5.57 7.37
CA HIS A 181 -13.67 -5.73 8.65
C HIS A 181 -12.68 -6.88 8.57
N LEU A 182 -11.50 -6.71 9.16
CA LEU A 182 -10.49 -7.75 9.36
C LEU A 182 -10.10 -7.76 10.83
N ASN A 183 -10.03 -8.95 11.43
CA ASN A 183 -9.37 -9.12 12.71
C ASN A 183 -7.86 -9.22 12.52
N GLU A 184 -7.09 -9.09 13.60
CA GLU A 184 -5.69 -9.50 13.63
C GLU A 184 -5.56 -10.96 13.15
N GLY A 185 -4.61 -11.22 12.26
CA GLY A 185 -4.38 -12.57 11.74
C GLY A 185 -3.84 -12.62 10.32
N GLU A 186 -3.77 -13.83 9.79
CA GLU A 186 -3.30 -14.12 8.43
C GLU A 186 -4.46 -14.52 7.52
N TYR A 187 -4.52 -13.92 6.34
CA TYR A 187 -5.52 -14.14 5.30
C TYR A 187 -4.81 -14.55 4.02
N ARG A 188 -5.34 -15.56 3.33
CA ARG A 188 -4.73 -16.10 2.10
C ARG A 188 -5.74 -16.08 0.97
N PHE A 189 -5.29 -15.66 -0.20
CA PHE A 189 -6.10 -15.56 -1.40
C PHE A 189 -5.37 -16.18 -2.58
N ALA A 190 -6.14 -16.62 -3.57
CA ALA A 190 -5.57 -17.03 -4.84
C ALA A 190 -6.48 -16.71 -6.00
N TYR A 191 -5.86 -16.43 -7.13
CA TYR A 191 -6.53 -16.27 -8.40
C TYR A 191 -5.61 -16.78 -9.50
N LYS A 192 -6.18 -17.19 -10.63
CA LYS A 192 -5.43 -17.79 -11.74
C LYS A 192 -5.19 -16.81 -12.86
N LEU A 193 -4.00 -16.88 -13.44
CA LEU A 193 -3.56 -16.07 -14.56
C LEU A 193 -3.14 -16.95 -15.73
N ARG A 194 -3.25 -16.40 -16.94
CA ARG A 194 -2.68 -16.96 -18.17
C ARG A 194 -1.64 -15.99 -18.73
N ALA A 195 -0.48 -16.51 -19.12
CA ALA A 195 0.55 -15.74 -19.79
C ALA A 195 0.21 -15.57 -21.27
N GLU A 196 0.12 -14.32 -21.74
CA GLU A 196 -0.30 -13.99 -23.10
C GLU A 196 0.85 -13.45 -23.95
N THR A 197 1.54 -12.43 -23.46
CA THR A 197 2.53 -11.71 -24.27
C THR A 197 3.95 -12.06 -23.83
N PRO A 198 4.81 -12.61 -24.71
CA PRO A 198 6.22 -12.84 -24.40
C PRO A 198 6.97 -11.54 -24.04
N GLY A 199 7.77 -11.57 -22.99
CA GLY A 199 8.51 -10.40 -22.51
C GLY A 199 9.11 -10.58 -21.11
N VAL A 200 9.69 -9.51 -20.59
CA VAL A 200 10.09 -9.38 -19.17
C VAL A 200 9.30 -8.22 -18.60
N PHE A 201 8.52 -8.49 -17.56
CA PHE A 201 7.58 -7.55 -16.99
C PHE A 201 7.90 -7.30 -15.52
N HIS A 202 7.87 -6.02 -15.17
CA HIS A 202 7.92 -5.54 -13.80
C HIS A 202 6.50 -5.54 -13.25
N THR A 203 6.22 -6.41 -12.29
CA THR A 203 4.91 -6.47 -11.67
C THR A 203 4.90 -5.60 -10.43
N MET A 204 4.12 -4.52 -10.47
CA MET A 204 3.98 -3.62 -9.33
C MET A 204 3.62 -4.40 -8.06
N PRO A 205 4.10 -3.98 -6.87
CA PRO A 205 3.67 -4.55 -5.61
C PRO A 205 2.15 -4.66 -5.49
N ALA A 206 1.66 -5.77 -4.92
CA ALA A 206 0.34 -5.79 -4.31
C ALA A 206 0.34 -4.84 -3.10
N VAL A 207 -0.73 -4.05 -2.94
CA VAL A 207 -0.86 -3.01 -1.90
C VAL A 207 -2.14 -3.25 -1.12
N ALA A 208 -2.04 -3.24 0.21
CA ALA A 208 -3.17 -3.27 1.12
C ALA A 208 -3.21 -1.98 1.96
N TYR A 209 -4.38 -1.38 2.12
CA TYR A 209 -4.53 -0.15 2.89
C TYR A 209 -5.92 -0.01 3.50
N ALA A 210 -6.00 0.57 4.69
CA ALA A 210 -7.26 0.96 5.30
C ALA A 210 -7.76 2.26 4.67
N MET A 211 -8.98 2.25 4.13
CA MET A 211 -9.54 3.37 3.36
C MET A 211 -9.69 4.66 4.18
N TYR A 212 -9.86 4.54 5.49
CA TYR A 212 -10.08 5.67 6.40
C TYR A 212 -8.94 5.88 7.41
N SER A 213 -7.89 5.08 7.32
CA SER A 213 -6.65 5.24 8.09
C SER A 213 -5.48 4.98 7.13
N PRO A 214 -5.16 5.93 6.24
CA PRO A 214 -4.27 5.69 5.10
C PRO A 214 -2.83 5.36 5.51
N ASP A 215 -2.45 5.70 6.75
CA ASP A 215 -1.16 5.30 7.31
C ASP A 215 -1.14 3.79 7.62
N PHE A 216 -2.28 3.16 7.89
CA PHE A 216 -2.36 1.72 8.16
C PHE A 216 -2.46 0.90 6.87
N GLY A 217 -1.40 0.15 6.57
CA GLY A 217 -1.31 -0.62 5.33
C GLY A 217 0.04 -1.25 5.09
N GLY A 218 0.30 -1.61 3.85
CA GLY A 218 1.58 -2.12 3.39
C GLY A 218 1.55 -2.62 1.96
N SER A 219 2.69 -3.10 1.50
CA SER A 219 2.87 -3.60 0.14
C SER A 219 3.86 -4.74 0.08
N SER A 220 3.72 -5.57 -0.95
CA SER A 220 4.64 -6.67 -1.24
C SER A 220 5.90 -6.21 -1.96
N ASN A 221 6.81 -7.14 -2.23
CA ASN A 221 7.91 -6.85 -3.16
C ASN A 221 7.40 -6.82 -4.60
N GLU A 222 8.10 -6.03 -5.43
CA GLU A 222 8.01 -6.17 -6.88
C GLU A 222 8.45 -7.58 -7.31
N VAL A 223 7.82 -8.07 -8.39
CA VAL A 223 8.16 -9.34 -9.01
C VAL A 223 8.48 -9.15 -10.49
N HIS A 224 9.64 -9.67 -10.94
CA HIS A 224 10.04 -9.65 -12.33
C HIS A 224 9.59 -10.94 -13.01
N LEU A 225 8.55 -10.89 -13.83
CA LEU A 225 8.01 -12.04 -14.55
C LEU A 225 8.60 -12.13 -15.96
N LYS A 226 9.15 -13.28 -16.32
CA LYS A 226 9.59 -13.60 -17.67
C LYS A 226 8.58 -14.52 -18.36
N ILE A 227 8.13 -14.12 -19.54
CA ILE A 227 7.27 -14.93 -20.41
C ILE A 227 8.04 -15.26 -21.68
N ALA A 228 8.36 -16.53 -21.88
CA ALA A 228 9.03 -17.02 -23.08
C ALA A 228 8.00 -17.33 -24.18
N LYS A 229 8.37 -17.06 -25.43
CA LYS A 229 7.54 -17.40 -26.58
C LYS A 229 7.38 -18.91 -26.70
N LYS A 230 6.16 -19.38 -26.97
CA LYS A 230 5.92 -20.79 -27.23
C LYS A 230 6.58 -21.17 -28.56
N ARG A 231 7.39 -22.24 -28.60
CA ARG A 231 7.93 -22.73 -29.87
C ARG A 231 6.77 -23.23 -30.73
N ALA A 232 6.76 -22.83 -32.00
CA ALA A 232 5.86 -23.43 -32.97
C ALA A 232 6.36 -24.87 -33.22
N ASP A 233 5.46 -25.84 -33.02
CA ASP A 233 5.70 -27.25 -33.31
C ASP A 233 5.85 -27.51 -34.82
#